data_AF-A0A954B803-F1
#
_entry.id   AF-A0A954B803-F1
#
_cell.length_a   1.000
_cell.length_b   1.000
_cell.length_c   1.000
_cell.angle_alpha   90.00
_cell.angle_beta   90.00
_cell.angle_gamma   90.00
#
_symmetry.space_group_name_H-M   'P 1'
#
loop_
_entity.id
_entity.type
_entity.pdbx_description
1 polymer ?
#
loop_
_entity_poly.entity_id
_entity_poly.type
_entity_poly.pdbx_seq_one_letter_code
_entity_poly.pdbx_strand_id
1 'polypeptide(L)'
;MKPQLKLGAALVALAAFGAISACSKQQDATSETAATTPAAAEADSKPVFGDWGIDLDQRDQTVAPGDDFARYANGSWIDSFVIPADLPGYVSFTMLRLEAEDDVKEIVEDLAATDSAKGSLEQKVGDFYKSWMDVDAVNAAGAAPLKAHLDEIYAIDTPQALMLELASIHNTGPAGFGVIPDPADTTKNIVFVDQAGLGMPDRDYYLKDDDRFVKYRAAYKTFIENMLTYAGIDGAPAKADAIIAFETKIAEAHWTQ
;
A
#
# COMPACT_ATOMS: atom_id res chain seq x y z
N MET A 1 -16.88 8.75 -48.44
CA MET A 1 -15.75 9.04 -49.34
C MET A 1 -14.46 8.93 -48.55
N LYS A 2 -13.60 7.97 -48.90
CA LYS A 2 -12.17 7.94 -48.52
C LYS A 2 -11.44 9.04 -49.31
N PRO A 3 -10.20 9.39 -48.91
CA PRO A 3 -9.09 8.71 -49.59
C PRO A 3 -8.03 8.18 -48.62
N GLN A 4 -7.49 7.03 -49.01
CA GLN A 4 -6.23 6.50 -48.55
C GLN A 4 -5.11 7.05 -49.43
N LEU A 5 -3.89 7.17 -48.89
CA LEU A 5 -2.68 6.95 -49.68
C LEU A 5 -1.73 6.04 -48.89
N LYS A 6 -1.27 5.00 -49.59
CA LYS A 6 -0.28 4.01 -49.17
C LYS A 6 1.07 4.30 -49.87
N LEU A 7 2.07 3.49 -49.48
CA LEU A 7 3.40 3.23 -50.06
C LEU A 7 4.51 4.16 -49.56
N GLY A 8 5.70 3.65 -49.22
CA GLY A 8 6.26 2.32 -49.41
C GLY A 8 7.65 2.19 -48.75
N ALA A 9 8.09 0.94 -48.63
CA ALA A 9 9.27 0.48 -47.90
C ALA A 9 10.62 0.75 -48.59
N ALA A 10 11.70 0.80 -47.80
CA ALA A 10 13.02 0.16 -48.02
C ALA A 10 13.96 0.58 -46.87
N LEU A 11 14.44 -0.27 -45.95
CA LEU A 11 15.48 -1.33 -46.01
C LEU A 11 16.92 -0.79 -46.20
N VAL A 12 17.81 -1.26 -45.31
CA VAL A 12 19.28 -1.48 -45.43
C VAL A 12 20.24 -0.57 -44.63
N ALA A 13 20.73 -1.18 -43.53
CA ALA A 13 22.13 -1.38 -43.09
C ALA A 13 23.08 -0.24 -42.68
N LEU A 14 23.50 -0.33 -41.41
CA LEU A 14 24.87 -0.62 -40.94
C LEU A 14 26.05 0.19 -41.51
N ALA A 15 26.69 1.02 -40.67
CA ALA A 15 28.16 1.08 -40.53
C ALA A 15 28.59 2.00 -39.38
N ALA A 16 29.57 1.52 -38.62
CA ALA A 16 30.20 2.16 -37.48
C ALA A 16 31.18 3.29 -37.87
N PHE A 17 31.33 4.29 -36.99
CA PHE A 17 32.53 5.10 -36.77
C PHE A 17 32.46 5.53 -35.29
N GLY A 18 33.45 5.29 -34.42
CA GLY A 18 34.88 5.47 -34.64
C GLY A 18 35.26 6.85 -34.12
N ALA A 19 35.86 6.91 -32.93
CA ALA A 19 36.07 8.07 -32.07
C ALA A 19 36.85 9.24 -32.68
N ILE A 20 36.54 10.47 -32.21
CA ILE A 20 37.51 11.57 -32.14
C ILE A 20 37.35 12.27 -30.78
N SER A 21 38.39 12.14 -29.95
CA SER A 21 38.63 12.94 -28.74
C SER A 21 38.84 14.42 -29.08
N ALA A 22 38.32 15.30 -28.23
CA ALA A 22 38.90 16.62 -28.00
C ALA A 22 38.74 17.03 -26.52
N CYS A 23 39.89 17.23 -25.88
CA CYS A 23 40.22 17.88 -24.61
C CYS A 23 39.30 19.08 -24.25
N SER A 24 39.12 19.52 -23.00
CA SER A 24 39.75 19.31 -21.69
C SER A 24 38.90 20.04 -20.65
N LYS A 25 38.78 19.51 -19.42
CA LYS A 25 38.94 20.32 -18.20
C LYS A 25 39.00 19.40 -16.96
N GLN A 26 40.12 19.57 -16.24
CA GLN A 26 40.31 19.40 -14.81
C GLN A 26 39.86 18.07 -14.17
N GLN A 27 40.85 17.20 -13.92
CA GLN A 27 40.78 16.19 -12.87
C GLN A 27 40.78 16.86 -11.51
N ASP A 28 39.65 16.83 -10.82
CA ASP A 28 39.65 16.75 -9.36
C ASP A 28 39.48 15.27 -9.00
N ALA A 29 40.53 14.70 -8.42
CA ALA A 29 40.57 13.33 -7.96
C ALA A 29 39.66 13.16 -6.75
N THR A 30 38.43 12.69 -6.99
CA THR A 30 37.68 11.91 -6.02
C THR A 30 37.61 10.48 -6.56
N SER A 31 38.19 9.54 -5.81
CA SER A 31 38.14 8.12 -6.11
C SER A 31 36.69 7.65 -6.06
N GLU A 32 36.01 7.70 -7.20
CA GLU A 32 34.78 6.98 -7.43
C GLU A 32 35.17 5.50 -7.49
N THR A 33 34.98 4.80 -6.37
CA THR A 33 35.02 3.34 -6.37
C THR A 33 33.81 2.92 -7.18
N ALA A 34 34.02 2.69 -8.48
CA ALA A 34 33.04 2.06 -9.32
C ALA A 34 32.67 0.73 -8.65
N ALA A 35 31.51 0.69 -8.03
CA ALA A 35 30.92 -0.55 -7.56
C ALA A 35 30.72 -1.39 -8.81
N THR A 36 31.60 -2.37 -9.02
CA THR A 36 31.38 -3.43 -9.99
C THR A 36 30.12 -4.15 -9.52
N THR A 37 28.98 -3.79 -10.09
CA THR A 37 27.78 -4.62 -9.99
C THR A 37 28.21 -6.00 -10.47
N PRO A 38 28.17 -7.05 -9.61
CA PRO A 38 28.36 -8.39 -10.11
C PRO A 38 27.29 -8.58 -11.19
N ALA A 39 27.71 -8.87 -12.42
CA ALA A 39 26.78 -9.34 -13.42
C ALA A 39 26.04 -10.51 -12.79
N ALA A 40 24.73 -10.34 -12.55
CA ALA A 40 23.88 -11.43 -12.11
C ALA A 40 24.13 -12.56 -13.11
N ALA A 41 24.69 -13.67 -12.61
CA ALA A 41 24.81 -14.86 -13.42
C ALA A 41 23.41 -15.15 -13.97
N GLU A 42 23.26 -15.19 -15.29
CA GLU A 42 22.03 -15.66 -15.92
C GLU A 42 21.85 -17.10 -15.46
N ALA A 43 21.07 -17.28 -14.41
CA ALA A 43 20.62 -18.60 -14.01
C ALA A 43 19.78 -19.13 -15.16
N ASP A 44 20.13 -20.33 -15.65
CA ASP A 44 19.27 -21.16 -16.50
C ASP A 44 17.97 -21.45 -15.73
N SER A 45 17.07 -20.47 -15.73
CA SER A 45 15.80 -20.54 -15.01
C SER A 45 14.77 -21.11 -15.97
N LYS A 46 14.39 -22.36 -15.72
CA LYS A 46 13.18 -22.91 -16.32
C LYS A 46 11.99 -22.04 -15.91
N PRO A 47 10.97 -21.86 -16.77
CA PRO A 47 9.79 -21.12 -16.38
C PRO A 47 9.13 -21.75 -15.14
N VAL A 48 8.64 -20.90 -14.23
CA VAL A 48 7.92 -21.34 -13.02
C VAL A 48 6.57 -21.98 -13.37
N PHE A 49 5.90 -21.47 -14.41
CA PHE A 49 4.62 -21.98 -14.88
C PHE A 49 4.76 -22.73 -16.21
N GLY A 50 4.59 -24.04 -16.18
CA GLY A 50 4.66 -24.89 -17.37
C GLY A 50 5.98 -24.78 -18.13
N ASP A 51 5.98 -25.20 -19.39
CA ASP A 51 7.19 -25.24 -20.22
C ASP A 51 7.56 -23.88 -20.85
N TRP A 52 6.67 -22.90 -20.84
CA TRP A 52 6.80 -21.62 -21.57
C TRP A 52 6.25 -20.42 -20.79
N GLY A 53 6.11 -20.55 -19.47
CA GLY A 53 5.75 -19.45 -18.58
C GLY A 53 4.25 -19.23 -18.39
N ILE A 54 3.42 -20.20 -18.77
CA ILE A 54 1.97 -20.16 -18.59
C ILE A 54 1.51 -21.55 -18.13
N ASP A 55 0.66 -21.55 -17.10
CA ASP A 55 -0.02 -22.75 -16.63
C ASP A 55 -1.23 -23.06 -17.54
N LEU A 56 -1.25 -24.27 -18.10
CA LEU A 56 -2.33 -24.76 -18.95
C LEU A 56 -3.26 -25.76 -18.29
N ASP A 57 -2.91 -26.22 -17.11
CA ASP A 57 -3.61 -27.29 -16.41
C ASP A 57 -4.88 -26.75 -15.75
N GLN A 58 -4.92 -25.44 -15.48
CA GLN A 58 -6.07 -24.76 -14.86
C GLN A 58 -7.18 -24.35 -15.83
N ARG A 59 -7.05 -24.68 -17.12
CA ARG A 59 -8.02 -24.29 -18.14
C ARG A 59 -9.30 -25.10 -18.08
N ASP A 60 -10.42 -24.44 -18.39
CA ASP A 60 -11.69 -25.08 -18.72
C ASP A 60 -11.89 -25.04 -20.24
N GLN A 61 -11.49 -26.12 -20.92
CA GLN A 61 -11.60 -26.24 -22.38
C GLN A 61 -13.03 -26.46 -22.87
N THR A 62 -14.01 -26.58 -21.97
CA THR A 62 -15.42 -26.64 -22.38
C THR A 62 -15.98 -25.26 -22.76
N VAL A 63 -15.30 -24.19 -22.33
CA VAL A 63 -15.63 -22.80 -22.67
C VAL A 63 -14.76 -22.34 -23.84
N ALA A 64 -15.40 -21.79 -24.89
CA ALA A 64 -14.64 -21.23 -25.99
C ALA A 64 -13.91 -19.94 -25.53
N PRO A 65 -12.62 -19.75 -25.87
CA PRO A 65 -11.84 -18.60 -25.41
C PRO A 65 -12.39 -17.25 -25.87
N GLY A 66 -13.20 -17.22 -26.94
CA GLY A 66 -13.85 -16.01 -27.43
C GLY A 66 -15.11 -15.59 -26.67
N ASP A 67 -15.71 -16.50 -25.91
CA ASP A 67 -16.94 -16.25 -25.15
C ASP A 67 -16.59 -15.73 -23.74
N ASP A 68 -15.67 -16.41 -23.06
CA ASP A 68 -15.12 -16.00 -21.77
C ASP A 68 -13.69 -16.52 -21.62
N PHE A 69 -12.72 -15.65 -21.90
CA PHE A 69 -11.31 -16.02 -21.81
C PHE A 69 -10.84 -16.26 -20.37
N ALA A 70 -11.42 -15.56 -19.39
CA ALA A 70 -11.03 -15.72 -17.99
C ALA A 70 -11.43 -17.11 -17.49
N ARG A 71 -12.63 -17.56 -17.86
CA ARG A 71 -13.11 -18.91 -17.56
C ARG A 71 -12.34 -19.98 -18.35
N TYR A 72 -12.11 -19.78 -19.65
CA TYR A 72 -11.27 -20.70 -20.43
C TYR A 72 -9.88 -20.86 -19.82
N ALA A 73 -9.23 -19.77 -19.41
CA ALA A 73 -7.87 -19.79 -18.88
C ALA A 73 -7.78 -20.39 -17.47
N ASN A 74 -8.75 -20.09 -16.59
CA ASN A 74 -8.63 -20.35 -15.14
C ASN A 74 -9.75 -21.19 -14.55
N GLY A 75 -10.64 -21.77 -15.36
CA GLY A 75 -11.90 -22.33 -14.87
C GLY A 75 -11.73 -23.44 -13.82
N SER A 76 -10.77 -24.34 -13.99
CA SER A 76 -10.49 -25.38 -12.99
C SER A 76 -10.02 -24.78 -11.66
N TRP A 77 -9.24 -23.71 -11.70
CA TRP A 77 -8.79 -23.00 -10.49
C TRP A 77 -9.94 -22.26 -9.82
N ILE A 78 -10.77 -21.55 -10.59
CA ILE A 78 -11.94 -20.83 -10.06
C ILE A 78 -12.91 -21.77 -9.33
N ASP A 79 -13.09 -23.00 -9.83
CA ASP A 79 -14.02 -23.96 -9.24
C ASP A 79 -13.49 -24.63 -7.96
N SER A 80 -12.17 -24.75 -7.83
CA SER A 80 -11.55 -25.60 -6.82
C SER A 80 -10.78 -24.82 -5.75
N PHE A 81 -10.32 -23.60 -6.06
CA PHE A 81 -9.51 -22.82 -5.15
C PHE A 81 -10.36 -22.27 -4.00
N VAL A 82 -9.89 -22.51 -2.79
CA VAL A 82 -10.50 -21.96 -1.58
C VAL A 82 -9.64 -20.80 -1.10
N ILE A 83 -10.22 -19.61 -1.05
CA ILE A 83 -9.55 -18.43 -0.51
C ILE A 83 -9.24 -18.68 0.98
N PRO A 84 -7.98 -18.55 1.42
CA PRO A 84 -7.63 -18.65 2.83
C PRO A 84 -8.48 -17.71 3.70
N ALA A 85 -8.87 -18.17 4.89
CA ALA A 85 -9.86 -17.48 5.73
C ALA A 85 -9.40 -16.11 6.25
N ASP A 86 -8.09 -15.87 6.24
CA ASP A 86 -7.41 -14.63 6.63
C ASP A 86 -7.20 -13.65 5.46
N LEU A 87 -7.59 -14.03 4.23
CA LEU A 87 -7.45 -13.19 3.05
C LEU A 87 -8.81 -12.74 2.50
N PRO A 88 -8.97 -11.44 2.15
CA PRO A 88 -10.21 -10.94 1.56
C PRO A 88 -10.39 -11.37 0.09
N GLY A 89 -9.33 -11.90 -0.53
CA GLY A 89 -9.31 -12.32 -1.93
C GLY A 89 -7.97 -12.92 -2.33
N TYR A 90 -7.92 -13.58 -3.50
CA TYR A 90 -6.71 -14.19 -4.01
C TYR A 90 -6.58 -13.98 -5.51
N VAL A 91 -5.41 -13.50 -5.93
CA VAL A 91 -4.98 -13.36 -7.33
C VAL A 91 -3.54 -13.82 -7.45
N SER A 92 -2.99 -13.93 -8.67
CA SER A 92 -1.59 -14.34 -8.87
C SER A 92 -0.59 -13.45 -8.12
N PHE A 93 -0.85 -12.14 -8.01
CA PHE A 93 -0.02 -11.23 -7.21
C PHE A 93 -0.08 -11.50 -5.70
N THR A 94 -1.16 -12.11 -5.19
CA THR A 94 -1.24 -12.51 -3.78
C THR A 94 -0.19 -13.56 -3.46
N MET A 95 -0.01 -14.55 -4.34
CA MET A 95 1.02 -15.58 -4.19
C MET A 95 2.42 -14.97 -4.12
N LEU A 96 2.76 -14.09 -5.06
CA LEU A 96 4.07 -13.41 -5.09
C LEU A 96 4.29 -12.56 -3.82
N ARG A 97 3.23 -11.91 -3.32
CA ARG A 97 3.30 -11.15 -2.07
C ARG A 97 3.59 -12.06 -0.88
N LEU A 98 2.92 -13.21 -0.79
CA LEU A 98 3.12 -14.15 0.31
C LEU A 98 4.53 -14.78 0.29
N GLU A 99 5.03 -15.14 -0.89
CA GLU A 99 6.41 -15.64 -1.05
C GLU A 99 7.44 -14.58 -0.63
N ALA A 100 7.28 -13.34 -1.11
CA ALA A 100 8.16 -12.24 -0.70
C ALA A 100 8.04 -11.90 0.81
N GLU A 101 6.86 -12.09 1.40
CA GLU A 101 6.65 -11.91 2.84
C GLU A 101 7.40 -12.97 3.65
N ASP A 102 7.40 -14.22 3.20
CA ASP A 102 8.18 -15.31 3.81
C ASP A 102 9.69 -15.05 3.70
N ASP A 103 10.18 -14.62 2.53
CA ASP A 103 11.60 -14.27 2.33
C ASP A 103 12.04 -13.11 3.25
N VAL A 104 11.22 -12.04 3.32
CA VAL A 104 11.49 -10.89 4.19
C VAL A 104 11.46 -11.32 5.66
N LYS A 105 10.52 -12.19 6.03
CA LYS A 105 10.43 -12.72 7.39
C LYS A 105 11.68 -13.48 7.77
N GLU A 106 12.19 -14.37 6.92
CA GLU A 106 13.45 -15.09 7.16
C GLU A 106 14.61 -14.12 7.41
N ILE A 107 14.77 -13.11 6.54
CA ILE A 107 15.81 -12.09 6.71
C ILE A 107 15.66 -11.35 8.04
N VAL A 108 14.45 -10.92 8.39
CA VAL A 108 14.20 -10.16 9.61
C VAL A 108 14.39 -11.02 10.87
N GLU A 109 14.02 -12.29 10.83
CA GLU A 109 14.25 -13.26 11.92
C GLU A 109 15.76 -13.50 12.14
N ASP A 110 16.53 -13.64 11.07
CA ASP A 110 17.99 -13.75 11.14
C ASP A 110 18.65 -12.50 11.72
N LEU A 111 18.20 -11.31 11.29
CA LEU A 111 18.68 -10.04 11.85
C LEU A 111 18.30 -9.89 13.32
N ALA A 112 17.10 -10.33 13.71
CA ALA A 112 16.66 -10.35 15.10
C ALA A 112 17.49 -11.33 15.94
N ALA A 113 17.90 -12.49 15.40
CA ALA A 113 18.74 -13.45 16.11
C ALA A 113 20.22 -13.01 16.23
N THR A 114 20.66 -12.03 15.43
CA THR A 114 22.05 -11.60 15.35
C THR A 114 22.35 -10.40 16.25
N ASP A 115 23.43 -10.49 17.05
CA ASP A 115 23.96 -9.36 17.82
C ASP A 115 24.68 -8.36 16.89
N SER A 116 23.88 -7.46 16.32
CA SER A 116 24.34 -6.40 15.43
C SER A 116 24.90 -5.20 16.20
N ALA A 117 25.74 -4.41 15.51
CA ALA A 117 26.33 -3.20 16.11
C ALA A 117 25.23 -2.22 16.55
N LYS A 118 25.34 -1.70 17.78
CA LYS A 118 24.35 -0.76 18.33
C LYS A 118 24.15 0.46 17.42
N GLY A 119 22.91 0.74 17.05
CA GLY A 119 22.53 1.86 16.19
C GLY A 119 22.60 1.58 14.69
N SER A 120 23.06 0.39 14.28
CA SER A 120 23.06 -0.03 12.87
C SER A 120 21.63 -0.27 12.37
N LEU A 121 21.47 -0.41 11.05
CA LEU A 121 20.16 -0.68 10.46
C LEU A 121 19.67 -2.07 10.87
N GLU A 122 20.56 -3.05 10.87
CA GLU A 122 20.33 -4.44 11.25
C GLU A 122 19.78 -4.54 12.68
N GLN A 123 20.42 -3.84 13.63
CA GLN A 123 19.96 -3.78 15.01
C GLN A 123 18.56 -3.16 15.12
N LYS A 124 18.30 -2.06 14.40
CA LYS A 124 16.98 -1.40 14.43
C LYS A 124 15.88 -2.29 13.85
N VAL A 125 16.15 -2.97 12.74
CA VAL A 125 15.19 -3.90 12.10
C VAL A 125 14.90 -5.08 13.03
N GLY A 126 15.94 -5.72 13.56
CA GLY A 126 15.78 -6.84 14.49
C GLY A 126 15.03 -6.45 15.77
N ASP A 127 15.35 -5.31 16.37
CA ASP A 127 14.67 -4.84 17.58
C ASP A 127 13.23 -4.40 17.33
N PHE A 128 12.95 -3.78 16.17
CA PHE A 128 11.58 -3.45 15.78
C PHE A 128 10.72 -4.71 15.66
N TYR A 129 11.22 -5.73 14.96
CA TYR A 129 10.55 -7.02 14.84
C TYR A 129 10.30 -7.68 16.20
N LYS A 130 11.33 -7.75 17.06
CA LYS A 130 11.18 -8.30 18.42
C LYS A 130 10.11 -7.56 19.22
N SER A 131 10.09 -6.23 19.15
CA SER A 131 9.09 -5.43 19.88
C SER A 131 7.66 -5.66 19.38
N TRP A 132 7.50 -5.94 18.08
CA TRP A 132 6.20 -6.31 17.50
C TRP A 132 5.76 -7.73 17.90
N MET A 133 6.71 -8.67 17.96
CA MET A 133 6.43 -10.09 18.25
C MET A 133 6.28 -10.40 19.75
N ASP A 134 6.65 -9.47 20.64
CA ASP A 134 6.50 -9.63 22.10
C ASP A 134 5.06 -9.37 22.56
N VAL A 135 4.18 -10.34 22.27
CA VAL A 135 2.76 -10.29 22.62
C VAL A 135 2.54 -10.20 24.13
N ASP A 136 3.42 -10.79 24.94
CA ASP A 136 3.33 -10.73 26.40
C ASP A 136 3.59 -9.31 26.91
N ALA A 137 4.63 -8.64 26.40
CA ALA A 137 4.90 -7.24 26.72
C ALA A 137 3.76 -6.32 26.27
N VAL A 138 3.22 -6.51 25.06
CA VAL A 138 2.07 -5.75 24.55
C VAL A 138 0.84 -5.92 25.44
N ASN A 139 0.50 -7.17 25.80
CA ASN A 139 -0.63 -7.46 26.68
C ASN A 139 -0.43 -6.90 28.09
N ALA A 140 0.79 -6.96 28.63
CA ALA A 140 1.12 -6.39 29.92
C ALA A 140 1.04 -4.85 29.93
N ALA A 141 1.42 -4.19 28.84
CA ALA A 141 1.30 -2.74 28.70
C ALA A 141 -0.15 -2.27 28.55
N GLY A 142 -1.00 -3.08 27.92
CA GLY A 142 -2.40 -2.74 27.65
C GLY A 142 -2.54 -1.40 26.92
N ALA A 143 -3.51 -0.58 27.31
CA ALA A 143 -3.73 0.75 26.73
C ALA A 143 -2.86 1.87 27.34
N ALA A 144 -1.96 1.56 28.30
CA ALA A 144 -1.20 2.58 29.00
C ALA A 144 -0.37 3.51 28.08
N PRO A 145 0.28 3.02 27.00
CA PRO A 145 1.04 3.87 26.08
C PRO A 145 0.19 4.93 25.36
N LEU A 146 -1.13 4.74 25.23
CA LEU A 146 -2.03 5.69 24.58
C LEU A 146 -2.34 6.92 25.43
N LYS A 147 -2.11 6.85 26.75
CA LYS A 147 -2.58 7.87 27.70
C LYS A 147 -2.05 9.27 27.38
N ALA A 148 -0.76 9.40 27.05
CA ALA A 148 -0.17 10.71 26.77
C ALA A 148 -0.83 11.40 25.57
N HIS A 149 -1.09 10.64 24.50
CA HIS A 149 -1.77 11.14 23.31
C HIS A 149 -3.23 11.50 23.58
N LEU A 150 -3.94 10.69 24.37
CA LEU A 150 -5.31 11.02 24.78
C LEU A 150 -5.36 12.26 25.67
N ASP A 151 -4.41 12.41 26.60
CA ASP A 151 -4.31 13.59 27.46
C ASP A 151 -4.07 14.87 26.63
N GLU A 152 -3.25 14.81 25.58
CA GLU A 152 -3.05 15.91 24.62
C GLU A 152 -4.37 16.31 23.94
N ILE A 153 -5.13 15.32 23.44
CA ILE A 153 -6.44 15.55 22.82
C ILE A 153 -7.44 16.15 23.82
N TYR A 154 -7.49 15.64 25.05
CA TYR A 154 -8.42 16.14 26.08
C TYR A 154 -8.06 17.52 26.62
N ALA A 155 -6.82 17.96 26.47
CA ALA A 155 -6.38 19.30 26.85
C ALA A 155 -6.78 20.38 25.83
N ILE A 156 -7.31 20.01 24.67
CA ILE A 156 -7.72 20.94 23.61
C ILE A 156 -8.96 21.73 24.04
N ASP A 157 -8.79 23.03 24.22
CA ASP A 157 -9.83 23.97 24.67
C ASP A 157 -10.11 25.10 23.67
N THR A 158 -9.39 25.13 22.53
CA THR A 158 -9.56 26.13 21.48
C THR A 158 -9.67 25.52 20.09
N PRO A 159 -10.41 26.16 19.16
CA PRO A 159 -10.44 25.76 17.77
C PRO A 159 -9.06 25.72 17.11
N GLN A 160 -8.15 26.62 17.48
CA GLN A 160 -6.80 26.67 16.95
C GLN A 160 -5.98 25.45 17.39
N ALA A 161 -6.04 25.08 18.68
CA ALA A 161 -5.38 23.88 19.17
C ALA A 161 -5.96 22.62 18.51
N LEU A 162 -7.28 22.55 18.31
CA LEU A 162 -7.91 21.46 17.57
C LEU A 162 -7.38 21.34 16.14
N MET A 163 -7.28 22.46 15.42
CA MET A 163 -6.77 22.45 14.05
C MET A 163 -5.31 22.02 13.96
N LEU A 164 -4.48 22.38 14.95
CA LEU A 164 -3.09 21.92 15.02
C LEU A 164 -3.00 20.41 15.29
N GLU A 165 -3.85 19.90 16.18
CA GLU A 165 -3.90 18.47 16.49
C GLU A 165 -4.33 17.64 15.28
N LEU A 166 -5.35 18.10 14.55
CA LEU A 166 -5.86 17.46 13.33
C LEU A 166 -4.88 17.55 12.14
N ALA A 167 -3.91 18.46 12.19
CA ALA A 167 -2.85 18.58 11.19
C ALA A 167 -1.58 17.80 11.57
N SER A 168 -1.54 17.18 12.75
CA SER A 168 -0.41 16.37 13.19
C SER A 168 -0.31 15.07 12.38
N ILE A 169 0.89 14.52 12.24
CA ILE A 169 1.10 13.23 11.58
C ILE A 169 0.53 12.04 12.39
N HIS A 170 0.15 12.27 13.65
CA HIS A 170 -0.37 11.23 14.55
C HIS A 170 -1.89 11.15 14.54
N ASN A 171 -2.59 12.14 13.96
CA ASN A 171 -4.04 12.17 13.89
C ASN A 171 -4.52 12.37 12.45
N THR A 172 -5.79 12.06 12.21
CA THR A 172 -6.44 12.29 10.93
C THR A 172 -7.45 13.42 11.05
N GLY A 173 -7.26 14.48 10.26
CA GLY A 173 -8.23 15.56 10.09
C GLY A 173 -9.24 15.31 8.97
N PRO A 174 -10.24 16.20 8.80
CA PRO A 174 -11.19 16.15 7.69
C PRO A 174 -10.55 16.47 6.32
N ALA A 175 -9.27 16.86 6.30
CA ALA A 175 -8.47 17.08 5.11
C ALA A 175 -7.12 16.38 5.27
N GLY A 176 -6.67 15.71 4.21
CA GLY A 176 -5.36 15.07 4.12
C GLY A 176 -4.34 16.05 3.55
N PHE A 177 -3.14 16.03 4.10
CA PHE A 177 -2.02 16.86 3.65
C PHE A 177 -0.87 15.97 3.22
N GLY A 178 -0.24 16.30 2.09
CA GLY A 178 0.91 15.57 1.58
C GLY A 178 1.86 16.48 0.83
N VAL A 179 3.08 15.99 0.60
CA VAL A 179 4.04 16.60 -0.31
C VAL A 179 4.17 15.69 -1.50
N ILE A 180 3.83 16.20 -2.69
CA ILE A 180 3.89 15.45 -3.94
C ILE A 180 4.77 16.20 -4.96
N PRO A 181 5.34 15.51 -5.97
CA PRO A 181 5.91 16.17 -7.13
C PRO A 181 4.86 17.06 -7.80
N ASP A 182 5.24 18.27 -8.21
CA ASP A 182 4.33 19.19 -8.92
C ASP A 182 3.97 18.60 -10.29
N PRO A 183 2.68 18.34 -10.57
CA PRO A 183 2.26 17.84 -11.88
C PRO A 183 2.59 18.78 -13.04
N ALA A 184 2.78 20.08 -12.77
CA ALA A 184 3.18 21.08 -13.77
C ALA A 184 4.70 21.21 -13.91
N ASP A 185 5.49 20.83 -12.91
CA ASP A 185 6.95 20.89 -12.90
C ASP A 185 7.54 19.82 -11.95
N THR A 186 7.75 18.61 -12.45
CA THR A 186 8.19 17.45 -11.65
C THR A 186 9.59 17.59 -11.05
N THR A 187 10.29 18.71 -11.27
CA THR A 187 11.55 19.05 -10.57
C THR A 187 11.31 19.70 -9.20
N LYS A 188 10.06 20.05 -8.90
CA LYS A 188 9.62 20.67 -7.64
C LYS A 188 8.62 19.80 -6.92
N ASN A 189 8.51 20.04 -5.61
CA ASN A 189 7.43 19.50 -4.79
C ASN A 189 6.45 20.61 -4.43
N ILE A 190 5.19 20.24 -4.26
CA ILE A 190 4.12 21.10 -3.76
C ILE A 190 3.44 20.44 -2.55
N VAL A 191 2.81 21.28 -1.72
CA VAL A 191 1.85 20.78 -0.73
C VAL A 191 0.54 20.49 -1.45
N PHE A 192 0.03 19.28 -1.27
CA PHE A 192 -1.26 18.84 -1.77
C PHE A 192 -2.23 18.69 -0.59
N VAL A 193 -3.48 19.08 -0.82
CA VAL A 193 -4.58 18.98 0.14
C VAL A 193 -5.74 18.29 -0.55
N ASP A 194 -6.28 17.24 0.07
CA ASP A 194 -7.40 16.47 -0.47
C ASP A 194 -8.40 16.08 0.62
N GLN A 195 -9.55 15.55 0.20
CA GLN A 195 -10.59 15.06 1.08
C GLN A 195 -10.10 13.86 1.93
N ALA A 196 -10.37 13.89 3.23
CA ALA A 196 -10.02 12.82 4.17
C ALA A 196 -11.05 12.74 5.32
N GLY A 197 -10.70 12.00 6.38
CA GLY A 197 -11.42 12.03 7.65
C GLY A 197 -12.67 11.14 7.72
N LEU A 198 -12.80 10.16 6.81
CA LEU A 198 -13.82 9.12 6.90
C LEU A 198 -13.20 7.83 7.46
N GLY A 199 -13.90 7.15 8.35
CA GLY A 199 -13.48 5.84 8.87
C GLY A 199 -13.97 4.65 8.04
N MET A 200 -14.92 4.85 7.13
CA MET A 200 -15.34 3.86 6.12
C MET A 200 -14.73 4.21 4.75
N PRO A 201 -14.67 3.24 3.80
CA PRO A 201 -13.86 3.36 2.58
C PRO A 201 -14.11 4.60 1.73
N ASP A 202 -15.36 5.04 1.61
CA ASP A 202 -15.73 6.21 0.81
C ASP A 202 -17.07 6.81 1.28
N ARG A 203 -17.49 7.91 0.64
CA ARG A 203 -18.73 8.63 0.97
C ARG A 203 -20.00 7.81 0.78
N ASP A 204 -20.04 6.86 -0.15
CA ASP A 204 -21.23 6.08 -0.43
C ASP A 204 -21.61 5.18 0.75
N TYR A 205 -20.63 4.76 1.56
CA TYR A 205 -20.88 4.02 2.80
C TYR A 205 -21.71 4.81 3.81
N TYR A 206 -21.68 6.15 3.76
CA TYR A 206 -22.48 7.02 4.60
C TYR A 206 -23.82 7.39 3.95
N LEU A 207 -23.84 7.55 2.63
CA LEU A 207 -24.93 8.22 1.91
C LEU A 207 -25.89 7.29 1.17
N LYS A 208 -25.47 6.08 0.80
CA LYS A 208 -26.34 5.12 0.10
C LYS A 208 -27.17 4.29 1.06
N ASP A 209 -28.40 3.99 0.66
CA ASP A 209 -29.38 3.25 1.46
C ASP A 209 -29.52 1.77 1.05
N ASP A 210 -28.65 1.27 0.15
CA ASP A 210 -28.64 -0.17 -0.14
C ASP A 210 -28.39 -0.97 1.14
N ASP A 211 -29.05 -2.13 1.28
CA ASP A 211 -29.00 -2.99 2.48
C ASP A 211 -27.57 -3.25 2.99
N ARG A 212 -26.60 -3.38 2.08
CA ARG A 212 -25.19 -3.57 2.45
C ARG A 212 -24.61 -2.38 3.22
N PHE A 213 -24.90 -1.16 2.79
CA PHE A 213 -24.36 0.06 3.38
C PHE A 213 -25.02 0.34 4.73
N VAL A 214 -26.32 0.06 4.88
CA VAL A 214 -27.00 0.10 6.18
C VAL A 214 -26.33 -0.85 7.17
N LYS A 215 -26.01 -2.08 6.73
CA LYS A 215 -25.29 -3.06 7.57
C LYS A 215 -23.87 -2.62 7.92
N TYR A 216 -23.13 -2.04 6.98
CA TYR A 216 -21.80 -1.51 7.24
C TYR A 216 -21.81 -0.37 8.25
N ARG A 217 -22.75 0.59 8.14
CA ARG A 217 -22.92 1.67 9.14
C ARG A 217 -23.21 1.12 10.54
N ALA A 218 -24.07 0.11 10.64
CA ALA A 218 -24.40 -0.51 11.92
C ALA A 218 -23.18 -1.24 12.54
N ALA A 219 -22.41 -1.98 11.72
CA ALA A 219 -21.19 -2.64 12.16
C ALA A 219 -20.11 -1.62 12.59
N TYR A 220 -19.96 -0.54 11.83
CA TYR A 220 -19.01 0.53 12.13
C TYR A 220 -19.37 1.28 13.42
N LYS A 221 -20.65 1.56 13.65
CA LYS A 221 -21.13 2.09 14.94
C LYS A 221 -20.74 1.20 16.11
N THR A 222 -21.01 -0.10 15.98
CA THR A 222 -20.69 -1.10 17.01
C THR A 222 -19.18 -1.14 17.29
N PHE A 223 -18.37 -1.06 16.22
CA PHE A 223 -16.92 -0.98 16.35
C PHE A 223 -16.48 0.26 17.14
N ILE A 224 -16.99 1.45 16.82
CA ILE A 224 -16.67 2.69 17.55
C ILE A 224 -17.07 2.58 19.01
N GLU A 225 -18.28 2.08 19.30
CA GLU A 225 -18.76 1.89 20.68
C GLU A 225 -17.83 0.99 21.50
N ASN A 226 -17.40 -0.13 20.91
CA ASN A 226 -16.47 -1.05 21.54
C ASN A 226 -15.11 -0.39 21.80
N MET A 227 -14.56 0.31 20.81
CA MET A 227 -13.27 0.99 20.95
C MET A 227 -13.29 2.06 22.04
N LEU A 228 -14.35 2.89 22.09
CA LEU A 228 -14.53 3.88 23.15
C LEU A 228 -14.66 3.22 24.52
N THR A 229 -15.38 2.09 24.61
CA THR A 229 -15.53 1.33 25.85
C THR A 229 -14.20 0.74 26.32
N TYR A 230 -13.41 0.15 25.41
CA TYR A 230 -12.08 -0.39 25.73
C TYR A 230 -11.10 0.71 26.15
N ALA A 231 -11.26 1.93 25.61
CA ALA A 231 -10.51 3.10 26.04
C ALA A 231 -11.01 3.71 27.36
N GLY A 232 -12.06 3.17 27.98
CA GLY A 232 -12.63 3.68 29.23
C GLY A 232 -13.37 5.02 29.07
N ILE A 233 -13.88 5.32 27.88
CA ILE A 233 -14.58 6.57 27.58
C ILE A 233 -16.08 6.40 27.83
N ASP A 234 -16.61 7.19 28.77
CA ASP A 234 -18.02 7.18 29.12
C ASP A 234 -18.94 7.64 27.98
N GLY A 235 -20.17 7.13 27.97
CA GLY A 235 -21.19 7.54 27.00
C GLY A 235 -20.89 7.08 25.57
N ALA A 236 -20.19 5.95 25.41
CA ALA A 236 -19.78 5.40 24.12
C ALA A 236 -20.89 5.37 23.06
N PRO A 237 -22.15 4.93 23.34
CA PRO A 237 -23.21 4.93 22.32
C PRO A 237 -23.54 6.32 21.76
N ALA A 238 -23.70 7.32 22.63
CA ALA A 238 -24.00 8.68 22.21
C ALA A 238 -22.83 9.33 21.46
N LYS A 239 -21.59 9.01 21.85
CA LYS A 239 -20.38 9.49 21.16
C LYS A 239 -20.22 8.82 19.80
N ALA A 240 -20.51 7.53 19.67
CA ALA A 240 -20.49 6.83 18.39
C ALA A 240 -21.50 7.43 17.40
N ASP A 241 -22.72 7.74 17.86
CA ASP A 241 -23.71 8.46 17.05
C ASP A 241 -23.22 9.84 16.62
N ALA A 242 -22.57 10.59 17.52
CA ALA A 242 -22.01 11.89 17.19
C ALA A 242 -20.87 11.81 16.18
N ILE A 243 -19.98 10.82 16.30
CA ILE A 243 -18.88 10.56 15.35
C ILE A 243 -19.44 10.26 13.97
N ILE A 244 -20.37 9.30 13.86
CA ILE A 244 -20.97 8.95 12.56
C ILE A 244 -21.71 10.14 11.95
N ALA A 245 -22.43 10.94 12.76
CA ALA A 245 -23.10 12.14 12.26
C ALA A 245 -22.10 13.20 11.77
N PHE A 246 -20.94 13.33 12.41
CA PHE A 246 -19.88 14.22 11.97
C PHE A 246 -19.24 13.72 10.67
N GLU A 247 -18.86 12.45 10.59
CA GLU A 247 -18.30 11.85 9.38
C GLU A 247 -19.29 11.87 8.21
N THR A 248 -20.59 11.71 8.46
CA THR A 248 -21.62 11.83 7.42
C THR A 248 -21.63 13.23 6.80
N LYS A 249 -21.48 14.29 7.61
CA LYS A 249 -21.35 15.66 7.08
C LYS A 249 -20.08 15.86 6.27
N ILE A 250 -18.99 15.19 6.64
CA ILE A 250 -17.76 15.17 5.83
C ILE A 250 -18.04 14.48 4.49
N ALA A 251 -18.68 13.30 4.51
CA ALA A 251 -19.01 12.52 3.32
C ALA A 251 -19.93 13.27 2.34
N GLU A 252 -20.87 14.07 2.84
CA GLU A 252 -21.72 14.94 2.02
C GLU A 252 -20.89 15.96 1.21
N ALA A 253 -19.78 16.45 1.77
CA ALA A 253 -18.89 17.42 1.14
C ALA A 253 -17.81 16.80 0.23
N HIS A 254 -17.53 15.50 0.37
CA HIS A 254 -16.60 14.78 -0.48
C HIS A 254 -17.08 14.73 -1.94
N TRP A 255 -16.15 14.81 -2.88
CA TRP A 255 -16.42 14.53 -4.28
C TRP A 255 -16.76 13.05 -4.46
N THR A 256 -17.61 12.76 -5.45
CA THR A 256 -17.86 11.40 -5.90
C THR A 256 -16.59 10.81 -6.47
N GLN A 257 -16.20 9.63 -5.98
CA GLN A 257 -15.14 8.83 -6.56
C GLN A 257 -15.67 7.98 -7.72
#